data_AF-A0A1Y0BIH9-F1
#
_entry.id   AF-A0A1Y0BIH9-F1
#
_cell.length_a   1.000
_cell.length_b   1.000
_cell.length_c   1.000
_cell.angle_alpha   90.00
_cell.angle_beta   90.00
_cell.angle_gamma   90.00
#
_symmetry.space_group_name_H-M   'P 1'
#
loop_
_entity.id
_entity.type
_entity.pdbx_description
1 polymer ?
#
loop_
_entity_poly.entity_id
_entity_poly.type
_entity_poly.pdbx_seq_one_letter_code
_entity_poly.pdbx_strand_id
1 'polypeptide(L)'
;MPNTRRALAIAEYARALGKLEAFRDAAMNAHWREGKNLEDEQDLRAIALHAGLDPEAALQAMAAERYLQRVDAIREEASRIGVTGIPTLVVSQYGVVGCQPYEVIAEAVERDGARRRR
;
A
#
# COMPACT_ATOMS: atom_id res chain seq x y z
N MET A 1 -13.14 6.08 -9.76
CA MET A 1 -11.93 5.47 -9.17
C MET A 1 -12.23 5.25 -7.70
N PRO A 2 -12.10 4.04 -7.16
CA PRO A 2 -12.66 3.68 -5.85
C PRO A 2 -11.91 4.33 -4.68
N ASN A 3 -12.61 4.56 -3.58
CA ASN A 3 -12.06 5.08 -2.33
C ASN A 3 -11.37 3.98 -1.51
N THR A 4 -10.07 3.80 -1.74
CA THR A 4 -9.27 2.75 -1.10
C THR A 4 -8.99 2.98 0.40
N ARG A 5 -9.46 4.05 1.04
CA ARG A 5 -9.20 4.31 2.48
C ARG A 5 -9.72 3.17 3.37
N ARG A 6 -10.83 2.50 2.99
CA ARG A 6 -11.31 1.25 3.64
C ARG A 6 -10.24 0.17 3.62
N ALA A 7 -9.79 -0.20 2.41
CA ALA A 7 -8.79 -1.25 2.19
C ALA A 7 -7.42 -0.93 2.79
N LEU A 8 -6.99 0.33 2.79
CA LEU A 8 -5.72 0.77 3.37
C LEU A 8 -5.68 0.61 4.90
N ALA A 9 -6.82 0.80 5.59
CA ALA A 9 -6.90 0.50 7.02
C ALA A 9 -6.83 -1.01 7.32
N ILE A 10 -7.37 -1.87 6.44
CA ILE A 10 -7.13 -3.33 6.51
C ILE A 10 -5.65 -3.66 6.22
N ALA A 11 -4.99 -2.93 5.32
CA ALA A 11 -3.56 -3.11 5.06
C ALA A 11 -2.68 -2.77 6.28
N GLU A 12 -3.00 -1.73 7.05
CA GLU A 12 -2.30 -1.42 8.31
C GLU A 12 -2.62 -2.44 9.43
N TYR A 13 -3.82 -3.02 9.46
CA TYR A 13 -4.12 -4.19 10.31
C TYR A 13 -3.30 -5.42 9.89
N ALA A 14 -3.23 -5.72 8.60
CA ALA A 14 -2.42 -6.81 8.06
C ALA A 14 -0.93 -6.58 8.36
N ARG A 15 -0.44 -5.33 8.30
CA ARG A 15 0.93 -4.94 8.73
C ARG A 15 1.18 -5.27 10.19
N ALA A 16 0.25 -4.95 11.09
CA ALA A 16 0.35 -5.28 12.51
C ALA A 16 0.39 -6.80 12.80
N LEU A 17 -0.06 -7.63 11.84
CA LEU A 17 0.01 -9.10 11.91
C LEU A 17 1.12 -9.72 11.03
N GLY A 18 2.00 -8.91 10.43
CA GLY A 18 3.05 -9.39 9.51
C GLY A 18 2.54 -9.90 8.15
N LYS A 19 1.26 -9.69 7.82
CA LYS A 19 0.56 -10.20 6.63
C LYS A 19 0.28 -9.15 5.56
N LEU A 20 0.91 -7.96 5.66
CA LEU A 20 0.75 -6.87 4.68
C LEU A 20 0.99 -7.32 3.24
N GLU A 21 2.05 -8.10 3.00
CA GLU A 21 2.42 -8.62 1.68
C GLU A 21 1.27 -9.41 1.05
N ALA A 22 0.79 -10.44 1.74
CA ALA A 22 -0.32 -11.28 1.30
C ALA A 22 -1.61 -10.46 1.08
N PHE A 23 -1.92 -9.49 1.96
CA PHE A 23 -3.10 -8.64 1.80
C PHE A 23 -2.99 -7.66 0.62
N ARG A 24 -1.83 -7.02 0.45
CA ARG A 24 -1.54 -6.12 -0.68
C ARG A 24 -1.68 -6.87 -2.00
N ASP A 25 -1.10 -8.06 -2.11
CA ASP A 25 -1.07 -8.81 -3.35
C ASP A 25 -2.45 -9.42 -3.66
N ALA A 26 -3.19 -9.88 -2.64
CA ALA A 26 -4.59 -10.28 -2.77
C ALA A 26 -5.46 -9.11 -3.25
N ALA A 27 -5.35 -7.92 -2.64
CA ALA A 27 -6.13 -6.74 -3.00
C ALA A 27 -5.79 -6.22 -4.41
N MET A 28 -4.51 -6.25 -4.79
CA MET A 28 -4.07 -5.85 -6.14
C MET A 28 -4.55 -6.84 -7.21
N ASN A 29 -4.49 -8.15 -6.97
CA ASN A 29 -5.03 -9.14 -7.91
C ASN A 29 -6.56 -9.01 -8.02
N ALA A 30 -7.27 -8.92 -6.90
CA ALA A 30 -8.71 -8.73 -6.87
C ALA A 30 -9.15 -7.49 -7.67
N HIS A 31 -8.51 -6.34 -7.46
CA HIS A 31 -8.89 -5.11 -8.15
C HIS A 31 -8.48 -5.10 -9.64
N TRP A 32 -7.23 -5.44 -9.96
CA TRP A 32 -6.66 -5.25 -11.30
C TRP A 32 -6.82 -6.46 -12.24
N ARG A 33 -7.10 -7.66 -11.73
CA ARG A 33 -7.32 -8.87 -12.55
C ARG A 33 -8.76 -9.36 -12.51
N GLU A 34 -9.42 -9.27 -11.36
CA GLU A 34 -10.76 -9.84 -11.13
C GLU A 34 -11.88 -8.77 -11.20
N GLY A 35 -11.53 -7.48 -11.25
CA GLY A 35 -12.49 -6.38 -11.35
C GLY A 35 -13.24 -6.06 -10.06
N LYS A 36 -12.78 -6.58 -8.92
CA LYS A 36 -13.43 -6.46 -7.61
C LYS A 36 -13.37 -5.05 -7.03
N ASN A 37 -14.36 -4.75 -6.19
CA ASN A 37 -14.55 -3.45 -5.59
C ASN A 37 -13.90 -3.36 -4.19
N LEU A 38 -12.84 -2.57 -4.07
CA LEU A 38 -12.16 -2.30 -2.78
C LEU A 38 -12.97 -1.42 -1.80
N GLU A 39 -14.19 -1.03 -2.17
CA GLU A 39 -15.18 -0.42 -1.27
C GLU A 39 -16.28 -1.38 -0.78
N ASP A 40 -16.42 -2.56 -1.39
CA ASP A 40 -17.44 -3.55 -1.02
C ASP A 40 -16.99 -4.48 0.11
N GLU A 41 -17.90 -4.80 1.03
CA GLU A 41 -17.55 -5.57 2.23
C GLU A 41 -17.43 -7.08 1.98
N GLN A 42 -18.09 -7.63 0.95
CA GLN A 42 -17.96 -9.04 0.60
C GLN A 42 -16.66 -9.28 -0.19
N ASP A 43 -16.29 -8.37 -1.10
CA ASP A 43 -14.99 -8.40 -1.76
C ASP A 43 -13.85 -8.21 -0.75
N LEU A 44 -13.93 -7.23 0.15
CA LEU A 44 -12.91 -7.02 1.20
C LEU A 44 -12.80 -8.24 2.15
N ARG A 45 -13.93 -8.87 2.51
CA ARG A 45 -13.98 -10.13 3.28
C ARG A 45 -13.30 -11.28 2.55
N ALA A 46 -13.53 -11.44 1.25
CA ALA A 46 -12.89 -12.47 0.43
C ALA A 46 -11.38 -12.23 0.26
N ILE A 47 -10.96 -10.97 0.06
CA ILE A 47 -9.55 -10.57 -0.03
C ILE A 47 -8.84 -10.83 1.31
N ALA A 48 -9.46 -10.47 2.43
CA ALA A 48 -8.93 -10.74 3.77
C ALA A 48 -8.73 -12.24 4.02
N LEU A 49 -9.72 -13.07 3.67
CA LEU A 49 -9.63 -14.52 3.78
C LEU A 49 -8.49 -15.10 2.91
N HIS A 50 -8.36 -14.65 1.66
CA HIS A 50 -7.28 -15.10 0.76
C HIS A 50 -5.89 -14.69 1.27
N ALA A 51 -5.79 -13.53 1.93
CA ALA A 51 -4.58 -13.08 2.63
C ALA A 51 -4.30 -13.79 3.96
N GLY A 52 -5.16 -14.76 4.36
CA GLY A 52 -5.05 -15.48 5.63
C GLY A 52 -5.30 -14.61 6.87
N LEU A 53 -6.08 -13.53 6.74
CA LEU A 53 -6.60 -12.74 7.86
C LEU A 53 -7.92 -13.35 8.37
N ASP A 54 -8.29 -13.02 9.61
CA ASP A 54 -9.68 -13.21 10.03
C ASP A 54 -10.57 -12.17 9.31
N PRO A 55 -11.64 -12.57 8.61
CA PRO A 55 -12.42 -11.64 7.80
C PRO A 55 -13.29 -10.66 8.61
N GLU A 56 -13.77 -11.04 9.80
CA GLU A 56 -14.56 -10.13 10.65
C GLU A 56 -13.64 -9.08 11.30
N ALA A 57 -12.48 -9.49 11.80
CA ALA A 57 -11.48 -8.58 12.34
C ALA A 57 -10.94 -7.62 11.27
N ALA A 58 -10.84 -8.06 10.00
CA ALA A 58 -10.52 -7.20 8.87
C ALA A 58 -11.62 -6.17 8.58
N LEU A 59 -12.91 -6.56 8.62
CA LEU A 59 -14.03 -5.61 8.46
C LEU A 59 -14.18 -4.66 9.66
N GLN A 60 -13.83 -5.09 10.87
CA GLN A 60 -13.69 -4.18 12.01
C GLN A 60 -12.52 -3.20 11.81
N ALA A 61 -11.39 -3.68 11.25
CA ALA A 61 -10.20 -2.86 11.03
C ALA A 61 -10.41 -1.71 10.03
N MET A 62 -11.19 -1.89 8.95
CA MET A 62 -11.47 -0.80 7.99
C MET A 62 -12.25 0.38 8.59
N ALA A 63 -12.92 0.19 9.73
CA ALA A 63 -13.62 1.24 10.47
C ALA A 63 -12.88 1.67 11.75
N ALA A 64 -11.82 0.95 12.15
CA ALA A 64 -11.11 1.22 13.40
C ALA A 64 -10.24 2.48 13.27
N GLU A 65 -10.57 3.49 14.08
CA GLU A 65 -9.95 4.81 14.04
C GLU A 65 -8.40 4.78 14.05
N ARG A 66 -7.80 3.90 14.85
CA ARG A 66 -6.33 3.71 14.94
C ARG A 66 -5.64 3.44 13.59
N TYR A 67 -6.32 2.74 12.66
CA TYR A 67 -5.78 2.45 11.33
C TYR A 67 -6.13 3.55 10.33
N LEU A 68 -7.32 4.15 10.45
CA LEU A 68 -7.73 5.28 9.63
C LEU A 68 -6.83 6.52 9.87
N GLN A 69 -6.59 6.88 11.13
CA GLN A 69 -5.64 7.92 11.52
C GLN A 69 -4.21 7.61 11.02
N ARG A 70 -3.79 6.34 11.03
CA ARG A 70 -2.47 5.94 10.50
C ARG A 70 -2.37 6.13 8.99
N VAL A 71 -3.41 5.79 8.23
CA VAL A 71 -3.49 6.03 6.78
C VAL A 71 -3.47 7.53 6.47
N ASP A 72 -4.21 8.34 7.22
CA ASP A 72 -4.23 9.79 7.03
C ASP A 72 -2.87 10.42 7.39
N ALA A 73 -2.23 10.01 8.49
CA ALA A 73 -0.90 10.49 8.88
C ALA A 73 0.19 10.17 7.83
N ILE A 74 0.15 8.98 7.21
CA ILE A 74 1.04 8.61 6.09
C ILE A 74 0.77 9.48 4.87
N ARG A 75 -0.50 9.78 4.56
CA ARG A 75 -0.87 10.68 3.46
C ARG A 75 -0.38 12.11 3.70
N GLU A 76 -0.49 12.62 4.93
CA GLU A 76 0.08 13.92 5.28
C GLU A 76 1.60 13.94 5.19
N GLU A 77 2.28 12.88 5.65
CA GLU A 77 3.74 12.75 5.60
C GLU A 77 4.23 12.78 4.15
N ALA A 78 3.59 12.01 3.27
CA ALA A 78 3.84 12.04 1.83
C ALA A 78 3.60 13.45 1.23
N SER A 79 2.51 14.13 1.62
CA SER A 79 2.23 15.50 1.20
C SER A 79 3.29 16.51 1.67
N ARG A 80 3.75 16.41 2.93
CA ARG A 80 4.79 17.26 3.52
C ARG A 80 6.14 17.15 2.79
N ILE A 81 6.47 15.99 2.26
CA ILE A 81 7.70 15.77 1.46
C ILE A 81 7.48 15.94 -0.06
N GLY A 82 6.33 16.47 -0.48
CA GLY A 82 6.06 16.84 -1.88
C GLY A 82 5.57 15.71 -2.79
N VAL A 83 5.11 14.57 -2.25
CA VAL A 83 4.53 13.48 -3.06
C VAL A 83 3.19 13.90 -3.64
N THR A 84 3.12 14.05 -4.95
CA THR A 84 1.92 14.43 -5.71
C THR A 84 1.27 13.28 -6.47
N GLY A 85 1.90 12.10 -6.52
CA GLY A 85 1.43 10.93 -7.28
C GLY A 85 2.01 9.61 -6.79
N ILE A 86 1.46 8.50 -7.30
CA ILE A 86 1.88 7.14 -6.97
C ILE A 86 2.18 6.31 -8.24
N PRO A 87 3.12 5.34 -8.17
CA PRO A 87 4.06 5.13 -7.08
C PRO A 87 5.06 6.30 -6.98
N THR A 88 5.60 6.53 -5.80
CA THR A 88 6.77 7.40 -5.59
C THR A 88 7.74 6.68 -4.67
N LEU A 89 9.01 6.62 -5.08
CA LEU A 89 10.11 6.11 -4.28
C LEU A 89 10.90 7.30 -3.73
N VAL A 90 11.25 7.27 -2.44
CA VAL A 90 12.15 8.25 -1.83
C VAL A 90 13.45 7.54 -1.49
N VAL A 91 14.54 8.04 -2.08
CA VAL A 91 15.91 7.55 -1.89
C VAL A 91 16.70 8.67 -1.26
N SER A 92 16.85 8.65 0.07
CA SER A 92 17.55 9.72 0.80
C SER A 92 16.89 11.08 0.47
N GLN A 93 17.65 12.03 -0.07
CA GLN A 93 17.16 13.34 -0.51
C GLN A 93 16.54 13.38 -1.93
N TYR A 94 16.42 12.25 -2.63
CA TYR A 94 15.93 12.17 -4.01
C TYR A 94 14.55 11.48 -4.11
N GLY A 95 13.55 12.21 -4.59
CA GLY A 95 12.23 11.67 -4.93
C GLY A 95 12.16 11.21 -6.38
N VAL A 96 11.82 9.93 -6.60
CA VAL A 96 11.57 9.34 -7.93
C VAL A 96 10.07 9.08 -8.07
N VAL A 97 9.38 9.94 -8.84
CA VAL A 97 7.92 9.95 -8.97
C VAL A 97 7.48 9.20 -10.23
N GLY A 98 6.45 8.36 -10.11
CA GLY A 98 5.83 7.59 -11.20
C GLY A 98 6.45 6.21 -11.41
N CYS A 99 5.85 5.43 -12.32
CA CYS A 99 6.37 4.13 -12.77
C CYS A 99 7.60 4.32 -13.68
N GLN A 100 8.72 4.72 -13.11
CA GLN A 100 9.96 4.95 -13.84
C GLN A 100 10.66 3.64 -14.26
N PRO A 101 11.47 3.64 -15.34
CA PRO A 101 12.32 2.52 -15.71
C PRO A 101 13.27 2.09 -14.58
N TYR A 102 13.69 0.83 -14.60
CA TYR A 102 14.62 0.27 -13.61
C TYR A 102 15.93 1.05 -13.57
N GLU A 103 16.39 1.56 -14.70
CA GLU A 103 17.62 2.33 -14.88
C GLU A 103 17.59 3.65 -14.08
N VAL A 104 16.44 4.33 -14.07
CA VAL A 104 16.24 5.59 -13.33
C VAL A 104 16.24 5.33 -11.82
N ILE A 105 15.63 4.22 -11.39
CA ILE A 105 15.61 3.80 -9.99
C ILE A 105 17.01 3.35 -9.53
N ALA A 106 17.73 2.61 -10.39
CA ALA A 106 19.09 2.18 -10.14
C ALA A 106 20.06 3.36 -10.01
N GLU A 107 19.98 4.35 -10.91
CA GLU A 107 20.81 5.55 -10.82
C GLU A 107 20.52 6.34 -9.53
N ALA A 108 19.25 6.47 -9.12
CA ALA A 108 18.89 7.15 -7.88
C ALA A 108 19.53 6.52 -6.64
N VAL A 109 19.58 5.18 -6.55
CA VAL A 109 20.22 4.48 -5.41
C VAL A 109 21.75 4.42 -5.53
N GLU A 110 22.30 4.30 -6.74
CA GLU A 110 23.76 4.34 -6.96
C GLU A 110 24.33 5.74 -6.61
N ARG A 111 23.58 6.82 -6.84
CA ARG A 111 23.91 8.19 -6.39
C ARG A 111 23.92 8.37 -4.87
N ASP A 112 23.14 7.57 -4.13
CA ASP A 112 23.13 7.52 -2.65
C ASP A 112 24.19 6.53 -2.08
N GLY A 113 25.10 6.04 -2.94
CA GLY A 113 26.22 5.19 -2.55
C GLY A 113 25.92 3.70 -2.54
N ALA A 114 24.72 3.26 -2.96
CA ALA A 114 24.45 1.84 -3.16
C ALA A 114 25.38 1.26 -4.23
N ARG A 115 25.76 -0.01 -4.08
CA ARG A 115 26.60 -0.73 -5.05
C ARG A 115 25.83 -1.91 -5.62
N ARG A 116 25.79 -1.99 -6.95
CA ARG A 116 25.25 -3.12 -7.69
C ARG A 116 25.93 -4.41 -7.21
N ARG A 117 25.13 -5.37 -6.72
CA ARG A 117 25.65 -6.72 -6.42
C ARG A 117 26.06 -7.39 -7.74
N ARG A 118 27.22 -8.04 -7.72
CA ARG A 118 27.68 -8.97 -8.76
C ARG A 118 27.27 -10.38 -8.38
#